data_AF-A0A0G4J3U2-F1
#
_entry.id   AF-A0A0G4J3U2-F1
#
_cell.length_a   1.000
_cell.length_b   1.000
_cell.length_c   1.000
_cell.angle_alpha   90.00
_cell.angle_beta   90.00
_cell.angle_gamma   90.00
#
_symmetry.space_group_name_H-M   'P 1'
#
loop_
_entity.id
_entity.type
_entity.pdbx_description
1 polymer ?
#
loop_
_entity_poly.entity_id
_entity_poly.type
_entity_poly.pdbx_seq_one_letter_code
_entity_poly.pdbx_strand_id
1 'polypeptide(L)'
;MDAVLAAEPPEETVTTSEILGRMHDDQLQAQMIAKLTKGLIDKCTFDQGYISQPVFACLTCLPESSRVQAGFCYGCSMQCHLDHDVIELFEKRDFRCDCGSSKFQGRPQETCTLRPLAKLDEDLVRNKYNHNFYGKYCHCNRPYDEARDTMVQCVRCQDWFHETVACMGIQPPPDAGECQYLCRDCAQACRFLMPYLMGQGVRPCTGEGCTRPIADDGDKMVPNPAGVFLKKEFRSRLCRCEACHKEMSNEFLDFMLESEDAEQDQDEEPAEELSSEFDTSAMLDRALERMPRDAAIDGLMKFKQFSSHIIAGLKDLTKDDPNRLVTKQDIEAIVEGLHESHAKRRRLG
;
A
#
# COMPACT_ATOMS: atom_id res chain seq x y z
N MET A 1 -22.02 -49.44 20.85
CA MET A 1 -22.04 -48.05 20.38
C MET A 1 -20.85 -47.38 21.05
N ASP A 2 -19.67 -47.59 20.52
CA ASP A 2 -18.47 -46.92 21.02
C ASP A 2 -17.92 -46.08 19.88
N ALA A 3 -17.97 -44.78 20.11
CA ALA A 3 -17.47 -43.76 19.20
C ALA A 3 -15.96 -43.90 19.09
N VAL A 4 -15.47 -44.14 17.87
CA VAL A 4 -14.06 -43.99 17.53
C VAL A 4 -13.76 -42.50 17.62
N LEU A 5 -13.09 -42.10 18.71
CA LEU A 5 -12.47 -40.79 18.84
C LEU A 5 -11.42 -40.67 17.74
N ALA A 6 -11.70 -39.84 16.72
CA ALA A 6 -10.69 -39.38 15.80
C ALA A 6 -9.68 -38.57 16.62
N ALA A 7 -8.45 -39.08 16.72
CA ALA A 7 -7.36 -38.36 17.33
C ALA A 7 -7.14 -37.06 16.53
N GLU A 8 -7.19 -35.92 17.21
CA GLU A 8 -6.81 -34.65 16.60
C GLU A 8 -5.34 -34.74 16.13
N PRO A 9 -5.03 -34.33 14.89
CA PRO A 9 -3.67 -34.36 14.39
C PRO A 9 -2.79 -33.39 15.21
N PRO A 10 -1.51 -33.72 15.46
CA PRO A 10 -0.62 -32.87 16.27
C PRO A 10 -0.38 -31.50 15.61
N GLU A 11 -0.11 -30.47 16.44
CA GLU A 11 0.00 -29.04 16.08
C GLU A 11 0.99 -28.70 14.92
N GLU A 12 1.85 -29.62 14.49
CA GLU A 12 2.84 -29.43 13.42
C GLU A 12 2.63 -30.37 12.21
N THR A 13 1.39 -30.60 11.78
CA THR A 13 1.10 -31.41 10.59
C THR A 13 0.33 -30.63 9.54
N VAL A 14 0.70 -30.83 8.28
CA VAL A 14 0.11 -30.18 7.12
C VAL A 14 0.08 -31.18 5.98
N THR A 15 -0.96 -31.18 5.15
CA THR A 15 -1.03 -32.02 3.96
C THR A 15 -0.20 -31.43 2.83
N THR A 16 0.32 -32.27 1.93
CA THR A 16 1.03 -31.77 0.75
C THR A 16 0.12 -30.95 -0.16
N SER A 17 -1.17 -31.28 -0.22
CA SER A 17 -2.17 -30.47 -0.92
C SER A 17 -2.30 -29.06 -0.32
N GLU A 18 -2.24 -28.92 1.01
CA GLU A 18 -2.25 -27.61 1.66
C GLU A 18 -0.96 -26.83 1.40
N ILE A 19 0.21 -27.49 1.36
CA ILE A 19 1.48 -26.84 1.01
C ILE A 19 1.42 -26.33 -0.44
N LEU A 20 1.04 -27.19 -1.39
CA LEU A 20 0.94 -26.84 -2.80
C LEU A 20 -0.16 -25.80 -3.06
N GLY A 21 -1.27 -25.86 -2.31
CA GLY A 21 -2.33 -24.86 -2.31
C GLY A 21 -1.82 -23.50 -1.87
N ARG A 22 -1.13 -23.42 -0.72
CA ARG A 22 -0.51 -22.17 -0.24
C ARG A 22 0.50 -21.61 -1.24
N MET A 23 1.36 -22.45 -1.82
CA MET A 23 2.31 -22.01 -2.86
C MET A 23 1.61 -21.46 -4.11
N HIS A 24 0.50 -22.07 -4.50
CA HIS A 24 -0.31 -21.59 -5.63
C HIS A 24 -1.02 -20.27 -5.30
N ASP A 25 -1.59 -20.15 -4.11
CA ASP A 25 -2.24 -18.94 -3.61
C ASP A 25 -1.24 -17.78 -3.51
N ASP A 26 -0.04 -18.03 -2.96
CA ASP A 26 1.06 -17.07 -2.90
C ASP A 26 1.47 -16.62 -4.31
N GLN A 27 1.51 -17.54 -5.27
CA GLN A 27 1.84 -17.24 -6.67
C GLN A 27 0.76 -16.39 -7.35
N LEU A 28 -0.53 -16.67 -7.10
CA LEU A 28 -1.66 -15.87 -7.57
C LEU A 28 -1.62 -14.46 -6.96
N GLN A 29 -1.36 -14.34 -5.66
CA GLN A 29 -1.20 -13.04 -5.01
C GLN A 29 -0.03 -12.26 -5.59
N ALA A 30 1.10 -12.91 -5.81
CA ALA A 30 2.27 -12.30 -6.43
C ALA A 30 1.97 -11.76 -7.84
N GLN A 31 1.23 -12.51 -8.67
CA GLN A 31 0.76 -12.05 -9.99
C GLN A 31 -0.20 -10.85 -9.89
N MET A 32 -1.11 -10.87 -8.93
CA MET A 32 -2.04 -9.77 -8.69
C MET A 32 -1.28 -8.50 -8.30
N ILE A 33 -0.31 -8.61 -7.41
CA ILE A 33 0.56 -7.49 -7.02
C ILE A 33 1.36 -7.01 -8.24
N ALA A 34 1.91 -7.89 -9.07
CA ALA A 34 2.60 -7.51 -10.31
C ALA A 34 1.73 -6.65 -11.24
N LYS A 35 0.51 -7.11 -11.48
CA LYS A 35 -0.47 -6.39 -12.30
C LYS A 35 -0.83 -5.03 -11.71
N LEU A 36 -1.16 -5.01 -10.41
CA LEU A 36 -1.53 -3.78 -9.71
C LEU A 36 -0.39 -2.76 -9.65
N THR A 37 0.84 -3.25 -9.52
CA THR A 37 2.02 -2.39 -9.32
C THR A 37 2.70 -2.00 -10.62
N LYS A 38 2.29 -2.53 -11.79
CA LYS A 38 2.78 -2.15 -13.13
C LYS A 38 4.31 -2.07 -13.23
N GLY A 39 5.04 -2.99 -12.57
CA GLY A 39 6.51 -3.02 -12.57
C GLY A 39 7.18 -1.90 -11.76
N LEU A 40 6.48 -1.32 -10.77
CA LEU A 40 7.02 -0.27 -9.87
C LEU A 40 7.94 -0.80 -8.76
N ILE A 41 8.05 -2.12 -8.57
CA ILE A 41 8.82 -2.74 -7.49
C ILE A 41 10.31 -2.43 -7.60
N ASP A 42 10.83 -2.42 -8.82
CA ASP A 42 12.26 -2.23 -9.08
C ASP A 42 12.59 -0.79 -9.47
N LYS A 43 11.67 0.16 -9.27
CA LYS A 43 11.83 1.56 -9.68
C LYS A 43 11.48 2.52 -8.56
N CYS A 44 12.37 3.46 -8.28
CA CYS A 44 12.03 4.61 -7.45
C CYS A 44 11.30 5.67 -8.28
N THR A 45 10.19 6.20 -7.76
CA THR A 45 9.38 7.23 -8.45
C THR A 45 9.95 8.64 -8.31
N PHE A 46 11.07 8.83 -7.60
CA PHE A 46 11.65 10.16 -7.37
C PHE A 46 11.85 10.97 -8.66
N ASP A 47 12.29 10.33 -9.74
CA ASP A 47 12.56 10.99 -11.02
C ASP A 47 11.29 11.29 -11.84
N GLN A 48 10.15 10.76 -11.43
CA GLN A 48 8.85 11.10 -12.01
C GLN A 48 8.31 12.43 -11.46
N GLY A 49 9.00 13.01 -10.47
CA GLY A 49 8.60 14.27 -9.86
C GLY A 49 7.45 14.09 -8.86
N TYR A 50 6.53 15.04 -8.89
CA TYR A 50 5.36 15.04 -8.02
C TYR A 50 4.17 14.38 -8.72
N ILE A 51 3.79 13.21 -8.23
CA ILE A 51 2.72 12.37 -8.79
C ILE A 51 1.75 11.94 -7.69
N SER A 52 0.59 11.43 -8.10
CA SER A 52 -0.27 10.62 -7.23
C SER A 52 0.32 9.21 -7.12
N GLN A 53 0.58 8.74 -5.91
CA GLN A 53 1.14 7.41 -5.68
C GLN A 53 0.85 6.91 -4.25
N PRO A 54 0.88 5.59 -4.01
CA PRO A 54 0.99 5.04 -2.67
C PRO A 54 2.28 5.50 -1.98
N VAL A 55 2.15 5.99 -0.75
CA VAL A 55 3.26 6.49 0.06
C VAL A 55 3.43 5.63 1.30
N PHE A 56 4.68 5.37 1.66
CA PHE A 56 5.08 4.58 2.82
C PHE A 56 5.96 5.40 3.75
N ALA A 57 5.89 5.14 5.05
CA ALA A 57 6.75 5.74 6.06
C ALA A 57 7.46 4.65 6.87
N CYS A 58 8.73 4.88 7.24
CA CYS A 58 9.54 3.90 7.96
C CYS A 58 9.74 4.33 9.41
N LEU A 59 9.10 3.62 10.34
CA LEU A 59 9.17 3.88 11.78
C LEU A 59 10.52 3.45 12.38
N THR A 60 11.23 2.50 11.76
CA THR A 60 12.61 2.15 12.15
C THR A 60 13.60 3.27 11.84
N CYS A 61 13.52 3.88 10.65
CA CYS A 61 14.45 4.95 10.24
C CYS A 61 14.08 6.29 10.86
N LEU A 62 12.79 6.60 10.90
CA LEU A 62 12.25 7.88 11.33
C LEU A 62 11.18 7.68 12.41
N PRO A 63 11.57 7.18 13.60
CA PRO A 63 10.65 7.11 14.73
C PRO A 63 10.20 8.51 15.14
N GLU A 64 9.09 8.62 15.87
CA GLU A 64 8.54 9.92 16.32
C GLU A 64 9.58 10.78 17.08
N SER A 65 10.49 10.14 17.82
CA SER A 65 11.59 10.80 18.53
C SER A 65 12.56 11.57 17.60
N SER A 66 12.66 11.18 16.33
CA SER A 66 13.49 11.84 15.34
C SER A 66 12.98 13.24 14.96
N ARG A 67 11.67 13.49 15.10
CA ARG A 67 10.96 14.69 14.63
C ARG A 67 11.11 14.99 13.13
N VAL A 68 11.69 14.07 12.36
CA VAL A 68 11.88 14.18 10.92
C VAL A 68 10.86 13.26 10.25
N GLN A 69 10.17 13.79 9.24
CA GLN A 69 9.16 13.06 8.49
C GLN A 69 9.60 12.93 7.03
N ALA A 70 9.47 11.72 6.51
CA ALA A 70 9.76 11.40 5.11
C ALA A 70 8.82 10.28 4.67
N GLY A 71 8.43 10.32 3.40
CA GLY A 71 7.66 9.26 2.77
C GLY A 71 8.34 8.77 1.50
N PHE A 72 8.15 7.51 1.15
CA PHE A 72 8.78 6.92 -0.02
C PHE A 72 7.78 6.07 -0.82
N CYS A 73 8.13 5.82 -2.07
CA CYS A 73 7.29 5.06 -3.00
C CYS A 73 7.35 3.56 -2.74
N TYR A 74 6.39 2.84 -3.33
CA TYR A 74 6.29 1.38 -3.28
C TYR A 74 7.60 0.64 -3.64
N GLY A 75 8.32 1.02 -4.70
CA GLY A 75 9.59 0.36 -5.02
C GLY A 75 10.64 0.46 -3.89
N CYS A 76 10.65 1.58 -3.17
CA CYS A 76 11.57 1.74 -2.03
C CYS A 76 11.12 0.98 -0.79
N SER A 77 9.81 0.76 -0.58
CA SER A 77 9.35 -0.12 0.51
C SER A 77 9.82 -1.56 0.29
N MET A 78 9.80 -2.02 -0.96
CA MET A 78 10.21 -3.38 -1.32
C MET A 78 11.73 -3.59 -1.42
N GLN A 79 12.50 -2.54 -1.77
CA GLN A 79 13.92 -2.71 -2.11
C GLN A 79 14.89 -2.09 -1.10
N CYS A 80 14.47 -1.04 -0.39
CA CYS A 80 15.30 -0.31 0.57
C CYS A 80 14.84 -0.51 2.02
N HIS A 81 13.55 -0.79 2.24
CA HIS A 81 12.95 -0.84 3.57
C HIS A 81 12.21 -2.16 3.85
N LEU A 82 12.53 -3.23 3.13
CA LEU A 82 11.82 -4.51 3.21
C LEU A 82 11.83 -5.10 4.63
N ASP A 83 12.97 -5.00 5.31
CA ASP A 83 13.19 -5.56 6.66
C ASP A 83 12.94 -4.55 7.79
N HIS A 84 12.34 -3.40 7.48
CA HIS A 84 12.06 -2.36 8.46
C HIS A 84 10.58 -2.35 8.88
N ASP A 85 10.31 -1.73 10.02
CA ASP A 85 8.95 -1.36 10.42
C ASP A 85 8.47 -0.23 9.51
N VAL A 86 7.58 -0.57 8.56
CA VAL A 86 7.04 0.32 7.53
C VAL A 86 5.53 0.31 7.60
N ILE A 87 4.94 1.50 7.53
CA ILE A 87 3.50 1.70 7.44
C ILE A 87 3.12 2.26 6.08
N GLU A 88 2.01 1.78 5.54
CA GLU A 88 1.39 2.33 4.34
C GLU A 88 0.51 3.53 4.69
N LEU A 89 0.71 4.64 3.99
CA LEU A 89 -0.07 5.88 4.14
C LEU A 89 -1.09 6.05 3.00
N PHE A 90 -1.26 4.98 2.21
CA PHE A 90 -2.11 4.90 1.02
C PHE A 90 -1.76 5.98 0.00
N GLU A 91 -2.68 6.25 -0.91
CA GLU A 91 -2.45 7.21 -1.98
C GLU A 91 -2.36 8.65 -1.47
N LYS A 92 -1.31 9.34 -1.91
CA LYS A 92 -1.08 10.77 -1.72
C LYS A 92 -0.90 11.43 -3.08
N ARG A 93 -1.59 12.56 -3.29
CA ARG A 93 -1.46 13.43 -4.46
C ARG A 93 -0.28 14.37 -4.25
N ASP A 94 0.34 14.76 -5.36
CA ASP A 94 1.45 15.73 -5.37
C ASP A 94 2.54 15.33 -4.36
N PHE A 95 2.95 14.05 -4.39
CA PHE A 95 3.97 13.52 -3.51
C PHE A 95 5.16 12.99 -4.30
N ARG A 96 6.37 13.27 -3.81
CA ARG A 96 7.64 12.82 -4.40
C ARG A 96 8.41 11.98 -3.39
N CYS A 97 8.97 10.85 -3.82
CA CYS A 97 9.69 9.91 -2.94
C CYS A 97 10.89 10.56 -2.23
N ASP A 98 10.96 10.49 -0.90
CA ASP A 98 12.07 11.02 -0.10
C ASP A 98 13.22 10.02 0.12
N CYS A 99 13.12 8.76 -0.32
CA CYS A 99 14.10 7.72 0.00
C CYS A 99 15.51 8.12 -0.46
N GLY A 100 16.49 8.04 0.44
CA GLY A 100 17.87 8.43 0.17
C GLY A 100 18.12 9.95 0.09
N SER A 101 17.19 10.78 0.58
CA SER A 101 17.39 12.22 0.79
C SER A 101 18.16 12.49 2.08
N SER A 102 18.57 13.75 2.31
CA SER A 102 19.17 14.20 3.58
C SER A 102 18.30 13.91 4.81
N LYS A 103 16.99 13.72 4.67
CA LYS A 103 16.10 13.29 5.76
C LYS A 103 16.50 11.94 6.35
N PHE A 104 17.16 11.08 5.56
CA PHE A 104 17.65 9.76 5.97
C PHE A 104 19.14 9.77 6.37
N GLN A 105 19.81 10.92 6.42
CA GLN A 105 21.20 10.98 6.86
C GLN A 105 21.35 10.52 8.32
N GLY A 106 22.32 9.64 8.60
CA GLY A 106 22.53 9.06 9.93
C GLY A 106 21.53 7.95 10.31
N ARG A 107 20.77 7.39 9.36
CA ARG A 107 19.71 6.39 9.59
C ARG A 107 20.09 5.02 9.01
N PRO A 108 19.44 3.91 9.41
CA PRO A 108 19.78 2.58 8.90
C PRO A 108 19.78 2.47 7.37
N GLN A 109 18.86 3.16 6.68
CA GLN A 109 18.78 3.22 5.23
C GLN A 109 19.00 4.66 4.74
N GLU A 110 20.26 5.12 4.74
CA GLU A 110 20.62 6.49 4.33
C GLU A 110 20.54 6.73 2.82
N THR A 111 20.69 5.67 2.04
CA THR A 111 20.79 5.74 0.57
C THR A 111 19.68 4.93 -0.08
N CYS A 112 19.24 5.35 -1.27
CA CYS A 112 18.26 4.59 -2.04
C CYS A 112 19.01 3.70 -3.03
N THR A 113 18.75 2.39 -3.00
CA THR A 113 19.40 1.40 -3.90
C THR A 113 18.89 1.50 -5.34
N LEU A 114 17.75 2.14 -5.53
CA LEU A 114 17.06 2.28 -6.82
C LEU A 114 17.37 3.60 -7.54
N ARG A 115 18.17 4.51 -6.95
CA ARG A 115 18.55 5.77 -7.60
C ARG A 115 20.04 6.11 -7.35
N PRO A 116 20.73 6.76 -8.31
CA PRO A 116 22.09 7.25 -8.09
C PRO A 116 22.11 8.40 -7.07
N LEU A 117 23.12 8.43 -6.18
CA LEU A 117 23.31 9.42 -5.09
C LEU A 117 23.43 10.89 -5.53
N ALA A 118 23.51 11.18 -6.83
CA ALA A 118 23.96 12.48 -7.34
C ALA A 118 22.88 13.58 -7.42
N LYS A 119 21.59 13.29 -7.13
CA LYS A 119 20.52 14.30 -7.22
C LYS A 119 20.28 14.95 -5.84
N LEU A 120 20.60 16.24 -5.74
CA LEU A 120 20.41 17.09 -4.55
C LEU A 120 18.91 17.28 -4.23
N ASP A 121 18.61 17.44 -2.93
CA ASP A 121 17.27 17.57 -2.33
C ASP A 121 16.50 18.87 -2.66
N GLU A 122 16.98 19.67 -3.62
CA GLU A 122 16.48 21.03 -3.87
C GLU A 122 14.98 21.06 -4.25
N ASP A 123 14.43 19.92 -4.71
CA ASP A 123 13.04 19.80 -5.16
C ASP A 123 12.07 19.18 -4.14
N LEU A 124 12.46 18.83 -2.92
CA LEU A 124 11.58 18.11 -1.95
C LEU A 124 10.65 19.02 -1.13
N VAL A 125 10.45 20.28 -1.54
CA VAL A 125 9.83 21.32 -0.72
C VAL A 125 8.30 21.26 -0.64
N ARG A 126 7.63 20.54 -1.54
CA ARG A 126 6.15 20.50 -1.63
C ARG A 126 5.50 19.31 -0.91
N ASN A 127 6.28 18.33 -0.48
CA ASN A 127 5.74 17.18 0.26
C ASN A 127 5.04 17.67 1.54
N LYS A 128 3.83 17.17 1.78
CA LYS A 128 3.05 17.47 2.98
C LYS A 128 3.14 16.31 3.94
N TYR A 129 3.50 16.62 5.18
CA TYR A 129 3.63 15.64 6.25
C TYR A 129 2.68 15.98 7.39
N ASN A 130 2.18 14.95 8.06
CA ASN A 130 1.33 15.03 9.24
C ASN A 130 1.68 13.87 10.18
N HIS A 131 0.92 13.69 11.26
CA HIS A 131 1.18 12.68 12.28
C HIS A 131 1.04 11.23 11.78
N ASN A 132 0.45 11.00 10.59
CA ASN A 132 0.35 9.67 9.97
C ASN A 132 1.72 9.06 9.68
N PHE A 133 2.73 9.88 9.42
CA PHE A 133 4.11 9.43 9.23
C PHE A 133 4.73 8.83 10.50
N TYR A 134 4.03 8.91 11.64
CA TYR A 134 4.37 8.25 12.90
C TYR A 134 3.34 7.18 13.31
N GLY A 135 2.48 6.74 12.39
CA GLY A 135 1.45 5.73 12.64
C GLY A 135 0.29 6.23 13.51
N LYS A 136 0.08 7.54 13.59
CA LYS A 136 -1.05 8.15 14.31
C LYS A 136 -2.00 8.80 13.33
N TYR A 137 -3.29 8.72 13.63
CA TYR A 137 -4.32 9.20 12.71
C TYR A 137 -5.40 9.98 13.44
N CYS A 138 -6.22 10.67 12.63
CA CYS A 138 -7.33 11.49 13.08
C CYS A 138 -6.88 12.62 14.02
N HIS A 139 -7.75 13.59 14.29
CA HIS A 139 -7.44 14.64 15.28
C HIS A 139 -7.23 14.09 16.70
N CYS A 140 -7.70 12.88 16.98
CA CYS A 140 -7.45 12.21 18.26
C CYS A 140 -6.01 11.68 18.39
N ASN A 141 -5.24 11.68 17.30
CA ASN A 141 -3.81 11.45 17.27
C ASN A 141 -3.40 10.12 17.91
N ARG A 142 -4.17 9.06 17.62
CA ARG A 142 -3.95 7.70 18.12
C ARG A 142 -3.65 6.73 16.98
N PRO A 143 -2.97 5.60 17.24
CA PRO A 143 -2.80 4.57 16.24
C PRO A 143 -4.11 3.88 15.87
N TYR A 144 -4.10 3.25 14.69
CA TYR A 144 -5.18 2.40 14.20
C TYR A 144 -5.24 1.08 14.99
N ASP A 145 -6.44 0.65 15.35
CA ASP A 145 -6.73 -0.64 16.00
C ASP A 145 -7.68 -1.44 15.10
N GLU A 146 -7.14 -2.44 14.39
CA GLU A 146 -7.87 -3.28 13.43
C GLU A 146 -9.14 -3.93 14.02
N ALA A 147 -9.14 -4.25 15.31
CA ALA A 147 -10.28 -4.91 15.96
C ALA A 147 -11.45 -3.94 16.25
N ARG A 148 -11.22 -2.63 16.19
CA ARG A 148 -12.17 -1.61 16.68
C ARG A 148 -12.48 -0.52 15.68
N ASP A 149 -11.57 -0.27 14.75
CA ASP A 149 -11.58 0.94 13.97
C ASP A 149 -12.04 0.71 12.54
N THR A 150 -13.03 1.52 12.15
CA THR A 150 -13.33 1.82 10.76
C THR A 150 -12.80 3.21 10.48
N MET A 151 -12.07 3.38 9.37
CA MET A 151 -11.45 4.65 9.01
C MET A 151 -11.91 5.12 7.64
N VAL A 152 -12.01 6.43 7.49
CA VAL A 152 -12.36 7.09 6.23
C VAL A 152 -11.32 8.15 5.88
N GLN A 153 -10.89 8.17 4.62
CA GLN A 153 -9.91 9.14 4.14
C GLN A 153 -10.62 10.45 3.74
N CYS A 154 -10.10 11.59 4.20
CA CYS A 154 -10.56 12.89 3.74
C CYS A 154 -10.11 13.13 2.31
N VAL A 155 -11.05 13.37 1.41
CA VAL A 155 -10.81 13.55 -0.02
C VAL A 155 -9.88 14.74 -0.32
N ARG A 156 -9.79 15.75 0.55
CA ARG A 156 -8.93 16.95 0.34
C ARG A 156 -7.51 16.79 0.87
N CYS A 157 -7.35 16.50 2.17
CA CYS A 157 -6.03 16.42 2.79
C CYS A 157 -5.41 15.01 2.74
N GLN A 158 -6.16 14.00 2.29
CA GLN A 158 -5.76 12.59 2.24
C GLN A 158 -5.34 12.02 3.60
N ASP A 159 -5.82 12.65 4.68
CA ASP A 159 -5.64 12.18 6.05
C ASP A 159 -6.78 11.21 6.43
N TRP A 160 -6.51 10.30 7.35
CA TRP A 160 -7.42 9.24 7.77
C TRP A 160 -8.07 9.58 9.10
N PHE A 161 -9.39 9.38 9.17
CA PHE A 161 -10.20 9.72 10.34
C PHE A 161 -10.99 8.51 10.79
N HIS A 162 -11.10 8.31 12.10
CA HIS A 162 -11.97 7.28 12.65
C HIS A 162 -13.42 7.62 12.33
N GLU A 163 -14.14 6.66 11.74
CA GLU A 163 -15.53 6.78 11.32
C GLU A 163 -16.48 6.68 12.53
N THR A 164 -16.36 7.63 13.45
CA THR A 164 -17.12 7.70 14.70
C THR A 164 -17.65 9.11 14.95
N VAL A 165 -18.76 9.24 15.66
CA VAL A 165 -19.34 10.56 16.03
C VAL A 165 -18.33 11.41 16.79
N ALA A 166 -17.59 10.80 17.73
CA ALA A 166 -16.59 11.49 18.54
C ALA A 166 -15.49 12.12 17.68
N CYS A 167 -15.14 11.47 16.56
CA CYS A 167 -14.11 11.98 15.67
C CYS A 167 -14.66 12.88 14.54
N MET A 168 -15.80 12.55 13.96
CA MET A 168 -16.29 13.30 12.80
C MET A 168 -17.18 14.47 13.18
N GLY A 169 -17.72 14.49 14.40
CA GLY A 169 -18.74 15.45 14.84
C GLY A 169 -20.11 15.20 14.22
N ILE A 170 -20.25 14.15 13.40
CA ILE A 170 -21.48 13.71 12.74
C ILE A 170 -21.59 12.18 12.81
N GLN A 171 -22.83 11.69 12.80
CA GLN A 171 -23.10 10.27 12.62
C GLN A 171 -22.78 9.89 11.17
N PRO A 172 -21.90 8.89 10.92
CA PRO A 172 -21.74 8.35 9.59
C PRO A 172 -23.07 7.83 9.07
N PRO A 173 -23.46 8.17 7.83
CA PRO A 173 -24.70 7.69 7.26
C PRO A 173 -24.59 6.18 6.91
N PRO A 174 -25.71 5.46 6.72
CA PRO A 174 -25.67 4.03 6.38
C PRO A 174 -24.92 3.71 5.08
N ASP A 175 -24.92 4.65 4.14
CA ASP A 175 -24.25 4.62 2.84
C ASP A 175 -22.86 5.30 2.88
N ALA A 176 -22.23 5.42 4.06
CA ALA A 176 -20.94 6.10 4.22
C ALA A 176 -19.83 5.54 3.32
N GLY A 177 -19.79 4.22 3.11
CA GLY A 177 -18.81 3.56 2.24
C GLY A 177 -18.93 3.92 0.75
N GLU A 178 -20.08 4.46 0.33
CA GLU A 178 -20.29 4.96 -1.04
C GLU A 178 -20.08 6.48 -1.15
N CYS A 179 -19.85 7.15 -0.02
CA CYS A 179 -19.66 8.59 0.05
C CYS A 179 -18.18 8.94 0.15
N GLN A 180 -17.82 10.08 -0.42
CA GLN A 180 -16.53 10.70 -0.12
C GLN A 180 -16.62 11.51 1.17
N TYR A 181 -15.53 11.61 1.91
CA TYR A 181 -15.52 12.34 3.17
C TYR A 181 -14.67 13.60 3.08
N LEU A 182 -15.16 14.70 3.65
CA LEU A 182 -14.41 15.94 3.85
C LEU A 182 -14.31 16.20 5.36
N CYS A 183 -13.11 16.19 5.92
CA CYS A 183 -12.94 16.41 7.36
C CYS A 183 -13.33 17.84 7.77
N ARG A 184 -13.61 18.04 9.06
CA ARG A 184 -14.03 19.33 9.64
C ARG A 184 -13.11 20.50 9.23
N ASP A 185 -11.80 20.31 9.31
CA ASP A 185 -10.82 21.35 9.01
C ASP A 185 -10.81 21.68 7.51
N CYS A 186 -10.91 20.67 6.66
CA CYS A 186 -10.95 20.84 5.21
C CYS A 186 -12.26 21.47 4.73
N ALA A 187 -13.38 21.10 5.34
CA ALA A 187 -14.69 21.70 5.07
C ALA A 187 -14.69 23.17 5.46
N GLN A 188 -14.21 23.51 6.65
CA GLN A 188 -14.13 24.89 7.12
C GLN A 188 -13.16 25.75 6.30
N ALA A 189 -12.02 25.19 5.91
CA ALA A 189 -11.01 25.91 5.13
C ALA A 189 -11.41 26.11 3.66
N CYS A 190 -12.47 25.46 3.17
CA CYS A 190 -12.82 25.49 1.75
C CYS A 190 -13.89 26.53 1.42
N ARG A 191 -13.49 27.74 1.00
CA ARG A 191 -14.46 28.79 0.70
C ARG A 191 -15.25 28.48 -0.57
N PHE A 192 -14.62 27.79 -1.53
CA PHE A 192 -15.28 27.37 -2.76
C PHE A 192 -16.39 26.34 -2.52
N LEU A 193 -16.12 25.28 -1.74
CA LEU A 193 -17.10 24.21 -1.51
C LEU A 193 -18.17 24.59 -0.50
N MET A 194 -17.89 25.47 0.47
CA MET A 194 -18.83 25.79 1.54
C MET A 194 -20.25 26.14 1.07
N PRO A 195 -20.47 27.00 0.05
CA PRO A 195 -21.82 27.27 -0.48
C PRO A 195 -22.52 26.03 -1.07
N TYR A 196 -21.80 25.02 -1.55
CA TYR A 196 -22.40 23.77 -2.01
C TYR A 196 -22.86 22.88 -0.85
N LEU A 197 -22.25 23.04 0.33
CA LEU A 197 -22.51 22.25 1.55
C LEU A 197 -23.58 22.92 2.42
N MET A 198 -23.66 24.26 2.41
CA MET A 198 -24.68 25.04 3.09
C MET A 198 -25.99 24.94 2.32
N GLY A 199 -26.84 23.97 2.65
CA GLY A 199 -28.12 23.72 1.97
C GLY A 199 -29.17 24.84 2.08
N GLN A 200 -28.85 25.98 2.70
CA GLN A 200 -29.69 27.17 2.90
C GLN A 200 -28.81 28.44 2.89
N GLY A 201 -29.40 29.62 2.62
CA GLY A 201 -28.67 30.90 2.65
C GLY A 201 -27.72 31.10 1.48
N VAL A 202 -28.04 30.49 0.33
CA VAL A 202 -27.24 30.58 -0.90
C VAL A 202 -28.10 31.06 -2.07
N ARG A 203 -27.51 31.90 -2.91
CA ARG A 203 -28.09 32.39 -4.16
C ARG A 203 -27.28 31.91 -5.38
N PRO A 204 -27.88 31.82 -6.57
CA PRO A 204 -27.13 31.55 -7.79
C PRO A 204 -26.11 32.66 -8.08
N CYS A 205 -24.95 32.29 -8.61
CA CYS A 205 -24.00 33.23 -9.18
C CYS A 205 -24.64 34.03 -10.32
N THR A 206 -24.33 35.32 -10.41
CA THR A 206 -24.82 36.21 -11.47
C THR A 206 -23.94 36.19 -12.73
N GLY A 207 -22.87 35.40 -12.73
CA GLY A 207 -21.99 35.23 -13.88
C GLY A 207 -22.68 34.43 -15.00
N GLU A 208 -22.44 34.82 -16.25
CA GLU A 208 -23.00 34.14 -17.41
C GLU A 208 -22.57 32.66 -17.43
N GLY A 209 -23.54 31.75 -17.54
CA GLY A 209 -23.31 30.30 -17.55
C GLY A 209 -22.82 29.71 -16.21
N CYS A 210 -22.80 30.49 -15.12
CA CYS A 210 -22.33 30.01 -13.82
C CYS A 210 -23.45 29.39 -13.00
N THR A 211 -23.28 28.13 -12.58
CA THR A 211 -24.22 27.38 -11.74
C THR A 211 -23.81 27.34 -10.26
N ARG A 212 -22.71 28.03 -9.90
CA ARG A 212 -22.19 28.02 -8.52
C ARG A 212 -23.15 28.72 -7.55
N PRO A 213 -23.49 28.09 -6.41
CA PRO A 213 -24.13 28.77 -5.29
C PRO A 213 -23.12 29.70 -4.62
N ILE A 214 -23.58 30.88 -4.19
CA ILE A 214 -22.80 31.87 -3.44
C ILE A 214 -23.57 32.15 -2.15
N ALA A 215 -22.88 32.26 -1.02
CA ALA A 215 -23.49 32.67 0.23
C ALA A 215 -24.02 34.12 0.14
N ASP A 216 -25.16 34.41 0.77
CA ASP A 216 -25.73 35.75 0.79
C ASP A 216 -24.83 36.76 1.54
N ASP A 217 -24.78 37.99 1.04
CA ASP A 217 -23.97 39.08 1.59
C ASP A 217 -24.52 39.52 2.96
N GLY A 218 -24.03 38.88 4.02
CA GLY A 218 -24.44 39.16 5.41
C GLY A 218 -24.30 37.98 6.35
N ASP A 219 -24.28 36.75 5.82
CA ASP A 219 -24.08 35.56 6.65
C ASP A 219 -22.60 35.38 6.98
N LYS A 220 -22.26 35.61 8.25
CA LYS A 220 -20.99 35.15 8.79
C LYS A 220 -20.96 33.64 8.62
N MET A 221 -20.02 33.18 7.81
CA MET A 221 -19.75 31.77 7.57
C MET A 221 -19.62 31.06 8.93
N VAL A 222 -20.68 30.35 9.35
CA VAL A 222 -20.68 29.66 10.63
C VAL A 222 -19.72 28.48 10.48
N PRO A 223 -18.72 28.34 11.37
CA PRO A 223 -17.79 27.21 11.32
C PRO A 223 -18.59 25.90 11.30
N ASN A 224 -18.35 25.04 10.32
CA ASN A 224 -18.91 23.69 10.38
C ASN A 224 -18.17 22.93 11.48
N PRO A 225 -18.82 22.55 12.58
CA PRO A 225 -18.14 21.85 13.66
C PRO A 225 -17.75 20.42 13.27
N ALA A 226 -18.33 19.88 12.19
CA ALA A 226 -18.24 18.48 11.79
C ALA A 226 -17.67 18.29 10.38
N GLY A 227 -17.30 17.05 10.07
CA GLY A 227 -17.01 16.59 8.71
C GLY A 227 -18.28 16.53 7.86
N VAL A 228 -18.10 16.25 6.56
CA VAL A 228 -19.19 16.17 5.58
C VAL A 228 -19.00 14.95 4.70
N PHE A 229 -20.07 14.16 4.53
CA PHE A 229 -20.12 13.10 3.53
C PHE A 229 -20.71 13.66 2.22
N LEU A 230 -19.95 13.55 1.14
CA LEU A 230 -20.29 13.97 -0.21
C LEU A 230 -20.79 12.74 -0.96
N LYS A 231 -22.03 12.79 -1.42
CA LYS A 231 -22.62 11.74 -2.25
C LYS A 231 -21.96 11.69 -3.63
N LYS A 232 -22.10 10.56 -4.33
CA LYS A 232 -21.54 10.35 -5.67
C LYS A 232 -21.90 11.47 -6.67
N GLU A 233 -23.11 12.02 -6.58
CA GLU A 233 -23.59 13.10 -7.46
C GLU A 233 -23.05 14.49 -7.07
N PHE A 234 -22.26 14.61 -6.00
CA PHE A 234 -21.78 15.92 -5.56
C PHE A 234 -20.91 16.60 -6.62
N ARG A 235 -20.01 15.85 -7.28
CA ARG A 235 -19.15 16.39 -8.33
C ARG A 235 -19.91 16.95 -9.53
N SER A 236 -21.06 16.38 -9.88
CA SER A 236 -21.88 16.85 -11.01
C SER A 236 -22.52 18.21 -10.74
N ARG A 237 -22.63 18.62 -9.47
CA ARG A 237 -23.13 19.93 -9.06
C ARG A 237 -22.06 21.03 -9.14
N LEU A 238 -20.77 20.68 -9.20
CA LEU A 238 -19.68 21.65 -9.24
C LEU A 238 -19.71 22.43 -10.56
N CYS A 239 -19.63 23.76 -10.45
CA CYS A 239 -19.64 24.63 -11.63
C CYS A 239 -18.31 24.54 -12.36
N ARG A 240 -18.36 24.42 -13.70
CA ARG A 240 -17.19 24.25 -14.58
C ARG A 240 -16.85 25.48 -15.42
N CYS A 241 -17.39 26.66 -15.08
CA CYS A 241 -17.02 27.89 -15.78
C CYS A 241 -15.56 28.28 -15.47
N GLU A 242 -14.92 29.05 -16.35
CA GLU A 242 -13.50 29.42 -16.25
C GLU A 242 -13.17 30.13 -14.92
N ALA A 243 -14.05 31.02 -14.45
CA ALA A 243 -13.88 31.71 -13.18
C ALA A 243 -13.92 30.75 -11.97
N CYS A 244 -14.85 29.79 -11.97
CA CYS A 244 -14.95 28.79 -10.90
C CYS A 244 -13.77 27.83 -10.92
N HIS A 245 -13.33 27.40 -12.11
CA HIS A 245 -12.14 26.56 -12.24
C HIS A 245 -10.91 27.25 -11.64
N LYS A 246 -10.69 28.53 -11.97
CA LYS A 246 -9.56 29.30 -11.44
C LYS A 246 -9.59 29.41 -9.91
N GLU A 247 -10.77 29.62 -9.31
CA GLU A 247 -10.90 29.62 -7.85
C GLU A 247 -10.63 28.25 -7.23
N MET A 248 -11.12 27.17 -7.85
CA MET A 248 -10.84 25.80 -7.40
C MET A 248 -9.34 25.48 -7.46
N SER A 249 -8.66 25.86 -8.54
CA SER A 249 -7.22 25.67 -8.69
C SER A 249 -6.42 26.42 -7.61
N ASN A 250 -6.84 27.66 -7.28
CA ASN A 250 -6.20 28.43 -6.21
C ASN A 250 -6.36 27.80 -4.82
N GLU A 251 -7.43 27.02 -4.60
CA GLU A 251 -7.66 26.26 -3.37
C GLU A 251 -7.11 24.82 -3.43
N PHE A 252 -6.43 24.44 -4.51
CA PHE A 252 -5.90 23.10 -4.81
C PHE A 252 -6.99 22.01 -4.83
N LEU A 253 -8.08 22.28 -5.53
CA LEU A 253 -9.26 21.40 -5.62
C LEU A 253 -9.50 20.84 -7.03
N ASP A 254 -8.54 20.94 -7.94
CA ASP A 254 -8.68 20.48 -9.33
C ASP A 254 -9.13 19.00 -9.42
N PHE A 255 -8.61 18.16 -8.52
CA PHE A 255 -8.98 16.74 -8.38
C PHE A 255 -10.48 16.50 -8.13
N MET A 256 -11.24 17.51 -7.68
CA MET A 256 -12.69 17.40 -7.50
C MET A 256 -13.46 17.43 -8.82
N LEU A 257 -12.83 17.87 -9.92
CA LEU A 257 -13.44 17.94 -11.26
C LEU A 257 -13.10 16.73 -12.15
N GLU A 258 -12.07 15.98 -11.78
CA GLU A 258 -11.63 14.75 -12.42
C GLU A 258 -12.65 13.62 -12.19
N SER A 259 -12.85 12.76 -13.21
CA SER A 259 -13.76 11.62 -13.14
C SER A 259 -13.08 10.42 -12.48
N GLU A 260 -13.74 9.82 -11.49
CA GLU A 260 -13.28 8.60 -10.80
C GLU A 260 -13.10 7.40 -11.77
N ASP A 261 -13.80 7.43 -12.91
CA ASP A 261 -13.78 6.35 -13.91
C ASP A 261 -12.50 6.29 -14.78
N ALA A 262 -11.64 7.33 -14.74
CA ALA A 262 -10.43 7.38 -15.57
C ALA A 262 -9.34 6.38 -15.12
N GLU A 263 -9.48 5.79 -13.93
CA GLU A 263 -8.53 4.83 -13.36
C GLU A 263 -8.93 3.36 -13.60
N GLN A 264 -10.18 3.11 -14.01
CA GLN A 264 -10.73 1.75 -14.21
C GLN A 264 -10.66 1.28 -15.67
N ASP A 265 -10.53 2.18 -16.64
CA ASP A 265 -10.52 1.86 -18.09
C ASP A 265 -9.10 1.60 -18.66
N GLN A 266 -8.26 0.81 -17.97
CA GLN A 266 -7.05 0.23 -18.59
C GLN A 266 -7.26 -1.27 -18.76
N ASP A 267 -7.85 -1.62 -19.91
CA ASP A 267 -7.92 -2.95 -20.54
C ASP A 267 -7.49 -4.13 -19.63
N GLU A 268 -8.47 -4.74 -18.97
CA GLU A 268 -8.33 -6.06 -18.35
C GLU A 268 -8.17 -7.12 -19.44
N GLU A 269 -6.98 -7.24 -20.03
CA GLU A 269 -6.64 -8.46 -20.74
C GLU A 269 -6.41 -9.58 -19.71
N PRO A 270 -7.06 -10.76 -19.87
CA PRO A 270 -6.81 -11.91 -19.02
C PRO A 270 -5.33 -12.27 -19.16
N ALA A 271 -4.62 -12.38 -18.03
CA ALA A 271 -3.23 -12.85 -18.08
C ALA A 271 -3.28 -14.36 -18.34
N GLU A 272 -3.29 -14.72 -19.62
CA GLU A 272 -2.69 -15.96 -20.04
C GLU A 272 -1.17 -15.75 -20.01
N GLU A 273 -0.51 -16.64 -19.28
CA GLU A 273 0.94 -16.74 -19.04
C GLU A 273 1.53 -15.91 -17.89
N LEU A 274 2.23 -16.64 -17.03
CA LEU A 274 3.02 -16.17 -15.88
C LEU A 274 3.94 -15.00 -16.27
N SER A 275 3.70 -13.80 -15.75
CA SER A 275 4.69 -12.73 -15.81
C SER A 275 5.88 -13.12 -14.93
N SER A 276 7.07 -13.22 -15.53
CA SER A 276 8.34 -13.60 -14.90
C SER A 276 8.81 -12.69 -13.76
N GLU A 277 8.13 -11.57 -13.52
CA GLU A 277 8.55 -10.54 -12.54
C GLU A 277 8.39 -10.99 -11.08
N PHE A 278 7.52 -11.97 -10.82
CA PHE A 278 7.18 -12.50 -9.50
C PHE A 278 7.41 -14.00 -9.35
N ASP A 279 8.19 -14.59 -10.26
CA ASP A 279 8.75 -15.90 -10.02
C ASP A 279 9.62 -15.82 -8.75
N THR A 280 9.39 -16.73 -7.79
CA THR A 280 10.26 -16.85 -6.60
C THR A 280 11.72 -17.11 -7.01
N SER A 281 11.93 -17.69 -8.21
CA SER A 281 13.25 -17.73 -8.86
C SER A 281 13.78 -16.33 -9.21
N ALA A 282 12.96 -15.42 -9.76
CA ALA A 282 13.38 -14.07 -10.11
C ALA A 282 13.64 -13.17 -8.88
N MET A 283 12.88 -13.32 -7.78
CA MET A 283 13.18 -12.65 -6.52
C MET A 283 14.49 -13.15 -5.89
N LEU A 284 14.72 -14.47 -5.96
CA LEU A 284 15.99 -15.08 -5.56
C LEU A 284 17.14 -14.58 -6.45
N ASP A 285 16.96 -14.50 -7.77
CA ASP A 285 17.96 -13.99 -8.71
C ASP A 285 18.35 -12.55 -8.38
N ARG A 286 17.38 -11.66 -8.10
CA ARG A 286 17.65 -10.27 -7.65
C ARG A 286 18.39 -10.20 -6.31
N ALA A 287 18.09 -11.09 -5.36
CA ALA A 287 18.80 -11.18 -4.09
C ALA A 287 20.25 -11.66 -4.28
N LEU A 288 20.48 -12.54 -5.26
CA LEU A 288 21.79 -13.08 -5.62
C LEU A 288 22.65 -12.09 -6.42
N GLU A 289 22.05 -11.20 -7.20
CA GLU A 289 22.76 -10.11 -7.91
C GLU A 289 23.49 -9.15 -6.96
N ARG A 290 23.09 -9.10 -5.69
CA ARG A 290 23.73 -8.30 -4.63
C ARG A 290 24.93 -9.02 -3.99
N MET A 291 25.17 -10.28 -4.32
CA MET A 291 26.28 -11.08 -3.80
C MET A 291 27.47 -11.09 -4.77
N PRO A 292 28.71 -11.31 -4.28
CA PRO A 292 29.85 -11.58 -5.15
C PRO A 292 29.53 -12.75 -6.10
N ARG A 293 29.83 -12.59 -7.39
CA ARG A 293 29.40 -13.49 -8.47
C ARG A 293 29.66 -14.98 -8.20
N ASP A 294 30.79 -15.30 -7.58
CA ASP A 294 31.17 -16.68 -7.26
C ASP A 294 30.30 -17.28 -6.14
N ALA A 295 29.90 -16.46 -5.16
CA ALA A 295 29.00 -16.87 -4.08
C ALA A 295 27.54 -16.97 -4.57
N ALA A 296 27.14 -16.10 -5.50
CA ALA A 296 25.82 -16.13 -6.12
C ALA A 296 25.60 -17.41 -6.94
N ILE A 297 26.59 -17.79 -7.76
CA ILE A 297 26.54 -19.01 -8.59
C ILE A 297 26.51 -20.26 -7.72
N ASP A 298 27.39 -20.34 -6.72
CA ASP A 298 27.45 -21.49 -5.79
C ASP A 298 26.16 -21.60 -4.96
N GLY A 299 25.62 -20.46 -4.50
CA GLY A 299 24.34 -20.37 -3.82
C GLY A 299 23.16 -20.84 -4.67
N LEU A 300 23.10 -20.40 -5.94
CA LEU A 300 22.04 -20.78 -6.88
C LEU A 300 22.06 -22.28 -7.21
N MET A 301 23.25 -22.84 -7.43
CA MET A 301 23.39 -24.28 -7.68
C MET A 301 22.95 -25.11 -6.46
N LYS A 302 23.34 -24.69 -5.25
CA LYS A 302 22.97 -25.36 -4.00
C LYS A 302 21.48 -25.24 -3.70
N PHE A 303 20.90 -24.06 -3.88
CA PHE A 303 19.47 -23.82 -3.67
C PHE A 303 18.63 -24.61 -4.67
N LYS A 304 18.97 -24.57 -5.97
CA LYS A 304 18.25 -25.34 -6.99
C LYS A 304 18.32 -26.84 -6.72
N GLN A 305 19.48 -27.34 -6.27
CA GLN A 305 19.65 -28.74 -5.89
C GLN A 305 18.82 -29.09 -4.64
N PHE A 306 18.82 -28.21 -3.63
CA PHE A 306 18.02 -28.37 -2.41
C PHE A 306 16.52 -28.39 -2.71
N SER A 307 16.00 -27.36 -3.38
CA SER A 307 14.59 -27.24 -3.73
C SER A 307 14.10 -28.39 -4.61
N SER A 308 14.90 -28.81 -5.60
CA SER A 308 14.56 -29.98 -6.44
C SER A 308 14.48 -31.27 -5.61
N HIS A 309 15.34 -31.43 -4.61
CA HIS A 309 15.36 -32.60 -3.74
C HIS A 309 14.16 -32.62 -2.77
N ILE A 310 13.81 -31.47 -2.18
CA ILE A 310 12.63 -31.33 -1.33
C ILE A 310 11.36 -31.62 -2.13
N ILE A 311 11.21 -31.02 -3.31
CA ILE A 311 10.03 -31.25 -4.19
C ILE A 311 9.92 -32.72 -4.61
N ALA A 312 11.04 -33.36 -4.95
CA ALA A 312 11.04 -34.79 -5.29
C ALA A 312 10.69 -35.67 -4.09
N GLY A 313 11.25 -35.40 -2.92
CA GLY A 313 10.95 -36.13 -1.69
C GLY A 313 9.49 -36.00 -1.28
N LEU A 314 8.91 -34.81 -1.38
CA LEU A 314 7.48 -34.58 -1.11
C LEU A 314 6.60 -35.34 -2.11
N LYS A 315 6.92 -35.30 -3.41
CA LYS A 315 6.20 -36.06 -4.44
C LYS A 315 6.27 -37.58 -4.22
N ASP A 316 7.42 -38.08 -3.79
CA ASP A 316 7.59 -39.50 -3.48
C ASP A 316 6.82 -39.91 -2.22
N LEU A 317 6.79 -39.06 -1.19
CA LEU A 317 6.01 -39.29 0.03
C LEU A 317 4.51 -39.35 -0.22
N THR A 318 3.99 -38.60 -1.20
CA THR A 318 2.56 -38.53 -1.52
C THR A 318 2.17 -39.26 -2.79
N LYS A 319 3.04 -40.13 -3.30
CA LYS A 319 2.82 -40.88 -4.54
C LYS A 319 1.56 -41.74 -4.50
N ASP A 320 1.25 -42.27 -3.33
CA ASP A 320 0.12 -43.18 -3.11
C ASP A 320 -1.11 -42.47 -2.51
N ASP A 321 -0.93 -41.35 -1.80
CA ASP A 321 -2.00 -40.54 -1.23
C ASP A 321 -1.62 -39.03 -1.23
N PRO A 322 -2.26 -38.21 -2.09
CA PRO A 322 -2.05 -36.77 -2.15
C PRO A 322 -2.42 -36.03 -0.85
N ASN A 323 -3.31 -36.60 -0.04
CA ASN A 323 -3.79 -36.02 1.22
C ASN A 323 -3.04 -36.54 2.45
N ARG A 324 -1.93 -37.26 2.24
CA ARG A 324 -1.09 -37.73 3.33
C ARG A 324 -0.61 -36.54 4.17
N LEU A 325 -0.78 -36.66 5.48
CA LEU A 325 -0.24 -35.72 6.46
C LEU A 325 1.30 -35.80 6.44
N VAL A 326 1.94 -34.66 6.22
CA VAL A 326 3.39 -34.50 6.29
C VAL A 326 3.75 -34.00 7.68
N THR A 327 4.68 -34.70 8.32
CA THR A 327 5.19 -34.37 9.65
C THR A 327 6.59 -33.77 9.57
N LYS A 328 7.04 -33.13 10.65
CA LYS A 328 8.44 -32.68 10.79
C LYS A 328 9.46 -33.81 10.54
N GLN A 329 9.17 -35.02 10.99
CA GLN A 329 10.04 -36.19 10.81
C GLN A 329 10.17 -36.58 9.32
N ASP A 330 9.10 -36.42 8.54
CA ASP A 330 9.14 -36.67 7.09
C ASP A 330 10.07 -35.67 6.40
N ILE A 331 10.00 -34.38 6.77
CA ILE A 331 10.89 -33.34 6.24
C ILE A 331 12.34 -33.56 6.66
N GLU A 332 12.58 -33.88 7.93
CA GLU A 332 13.91 -34.21 8.44
C GLU A 332 14.53 -35.40 7.69
N ALA A 333 13.75 -36.45 7.41
CA ALA A 333 14.20 -37.61 6.64
C ALA A 333 14.56 -37.24 5.18
N ILE A 334 13.78 -36.37 4.52
CA ILE A 334 14.10 -35.89 3.16
C ILE A 334 15.42 -35.09 3.18
N VAL A 335 15.59 -34.19 4.16
CA VAL A 335 16.79 -33.36 4.30
C VAL A 335 18.03 -34.20 4.62
N GLU A 336 17.91 -35.23 5.47
CA GLU A 336 18.98 -36.18 5.76
C GLU A 336 19.43 -36.95 4.52
N GLY A 337 18.49 -37.36 3.67
CA GLY A 337 18.78 -37.99 2.37
C GLY A 337 19.67 -37.13 1.45
N LEU A 338 19.49 -35.80 1.50
CA LEU A 338 20.36 -34.86 0.78
C LEU A 338 21.79 -34.87 1.32
N HIS A 339 21.95 -34.82 2.65
CA HIS A 339 23.25 -34.81 3.32
C HIS A 339 24.04 -36.11 3.09
N GLU A 340 23.37 -37.26 3.13
CA GLU A 340 24.01 -38.56 2.85
C GLU A 340 24.47 -38.70 1.39
N SER A 341 23.66 -38.19 0.44
CA SER A 341 24.02 -38.19 -0.99
C SER A 341 25.24 -37.31 -1.29
N HIS A 342 25.38 -36.18 -0.58
CA HIS A 342 26.55 -35.30 -0.64
C HIS A 342 27.79 -35.91 0.04
N ALA A 343 27.61 -36.58 1.18
CA ALA A 343 28.70 -37.26 1.90
C ALA A 343 29.28 -38.46 1.14
N LYS A 344 28.45 -39.23 0.41
CA LYS A 344 28.90 -40.32 -0.47
C LYS A 344 29.69 -39.80 -1.69
N ARG A 345 29.27 -38.67 -2.28
CA ARG A 345 29.97 -38.06 -3.44
C ARG A 345 31.35 -37.50 -3.08
N ARG A 346 31.53 -36.94 -1.87
CA ARG A 346 32.84 -36.43 -1.38
C ARG A 346 33.84 -37.53 -1.00
N ARG A 347 33.44 -38.80 -0.94
CA ARG A 347 34.32 -39.94 -0.65
C ARG A 347 34.79 -40.69 -1.91
N LEU A 348 34.23 -40.37 -3.08
CA LEU A 348 34.48 -41.05 -4.36
C LEU A 348 35.24 -40.19 -5.39
N GLY A 349 35.50 -38.92 -5.08
CA GLY A 349 36.40 -38.02 -5.80
C GLY A 349 37.44 -37.48 -4.83
#